data_AF-A0A7C7U5A5-F1
#
_entry.id   AF-A0A7C7U5A5-F1
#
_cell.length_a   1.000
_cell.length_b   1.000
_cell.length_c   1.000
_cell.angle_alpha   90.00
_cell.angle_beta   90.00
_cell.angle_gamma   90.00
#
_symmetry.space_group_name_H-M   'P 1'
#
loop_
_entity.id
_entity.type
_entity.pdbx_description
1 polymer ?
#
loop_
_entity_poly.entity_id
_entity_poly.type
_entity_poly.pdbx_seq_one_letter_code
_entity_poly.pdbx_strand_id
1 'polypeptide(L)'
;MRAMILAAGLGTRMRPLSDLRAKPALPVRGRPVISLLLEFLARQGCESVMINLHHRAESIRRAVEHDHPRDLEIHWSEEATPLGTGGGIQRAASFFIDEESAIVLAGDMLLDLPLKDLFERHVEGGMDATLLLRDDDRSSHFGSIGITSSGELTRVGKRTIHREKHCALTADDTEVTHGLFTSVRFFRTEILTDWPTCGSESPESKDSVFEDLRDWLIPGIESRGLRVRGELLPKESSTWEPVGTPAEYLRANLTPPDLPTLGGAAKNWSGEVSILGSNQSVILSDRASVDSSAKLNRCVIWEGEKIPSDFVGESGVYAGGVFVPCSENLS
;
A
#
# COMPACT_ATOMS: atom_id res chain seq x y z
N MET A 1 1.14 4.63 19.45
CA MET A 1 0.97 3.74 18.28
C MET A 1 2.11 3.99 17.30
N ARG A 2 2.88 2.96 16.95
CA ARG A 2 3.91 3.00 15.90
C ARG A 2 3.48 2.23 14.65
N ALA A 3 3.92 2.70 13.49
CA ALA A 3 3.63 2.04 12.20
C ALA A 3 4.88 1.87 11.33
N MET A 4 4.84 0.93 10.38
CA MET A 4 5.82 0.78 9.32
C MET A 4 5.16 0.83 7.95
N ILE A 5 5.64 1.73 7.09
CA ILE A 5 5.28 1.75 5.66
C ILE A 5 6.32 0.99 4.86
N LEU A 6 5.88 -0.04 4.13
CA LEU A 6 6.71 -0.79 3.19
C LEU A 6 6.83 -0.03 1.87
N ALA A 7 8.03 0.50 1.60
CA ALA A 7 8.35 1.37 0.48
C ALA A 7 9.62 0.96 -0.30
N ALA A 8 10.27 -0.16 0.05
CA ALA A 8 11.48 -0.65 -0.61
C ALA A 8 11.26 -1.40 -1.94
N GLY A 9 10.03 -1.47 -2.45
CA GLY A 9 9.72 -2.21 -3.69
C GLY A 9 10.29 -1.55 -4.96
N LEU A 10 10.68 -2.38 -5.94
CA LEU A 10 11.19 -1.90 -7.24
C LEU A 10 10.11 -1.21 -8.11
N GLY A 11 8.83 -1.50 -7.87
CA GLY A 11 7.73 -0.91 -8.64
C GLY A 11 7.77 -1.27 -10.13
N THR A 12 8.18 -2.49 -10.49
CA THR A 12 8.39 -2.92 -11.88
C THR A 12 7.14 -2.81 -12.75
N ARG A 13 5.94 -3.07 -12.20
CA ARG A 13 4.65 -2.89 -12.88
C ARG A 13 4.28 -1.43 -13.15
N MET A 14 5.00 -0.50 -12.54
CA MET A 14 4.80 0.94 -12.66
C MET A 14 5.78 1.60 -13.64
N ARG A 15 6.63 0.81 -14.30
CA ARG A 15 7.56 1.33 -15.29
C ARG A 15 6.83 1.90 -16.51
N PRO A 16 7.39 2.94 -17.16
CA PRO A 16 8.66 3.61 -16.83
C PRO A 16 8.55 4.67 -15.72
N LEU A 17 7.36 4.96 -15.20
CA LEU A 17 7.17 6.02 -14.19
C LEU A 17 7.97 5.75 -12.90
N SER A 18 8.04 4.49 -12.47
CA SER A 18 8.84 4.11 -11.31
C SER A 18 10.34 4.27 -11.49
N ASP A 19 10.84 4.27 -12.74
CA ASP A 19 12.26 4.54 -13.00
C ASP A 19 12.61 6.00 -12.75
N LEU A 20 11.62 6.92 -12.70
CA LEU A 20 11.83 8.33 -12.38
C LEU A 20 11.66 8.64 -10.88
N ARG A 21 10.64 8.05 -10.24
CA ARG A 21 10.31 8.24 -8.82
C ARG A 21 9.88 6.91 -8.20
N ALA A 22 10.23 6.66 -6.94
CA ALA A 22 9.71 5.49 -6.23
C ALA A 22 8.18 5.55 -6.19
N LYS A 23 7.54 4.39 -6.24
CA LYS A 23 6.08 4.29 -6.31
C LYS A 23 5.35 5.05 -5.18
N PRO A 24 5.76 4.96 -3.89
CA PRO A 24 5.15 5.76 -2.83
C PRO A 24 5.36 7.28 -2.98
N ALA A 25 6.37 7.71 -3.74
CA ALA A 25 6.66 9.13 -3.98
C ALA A 25 5.93 9.69 -5.22
N LEU A 26 5.12 8.88 -5.90
CA LEU A 26 4.34 9.33 -7.05
C LEU A 26 3.19 10.26 -6.60
N PRO A 27 2.95 11.38 -7.30
CA PRO A 27 1.92 12.33 -6.91
C PRO A 27 0.53 11.90 -7.39
N VAL A 28 -0.44 11.80 -6.47
CA VAL A 28 -1.87 11.73 -6.81
C VAL A 28 -2.49 13.08 -6.46
N ARG A 29 -3.10 13.73 -7.45
CA ARG A 29 -3.60 15.11 -7.31
C ARG A 29 -2.53 16.05 -6.73
N GLY A 30 -1.29 15.84 -7.20
CA GLY A 30 -0.11 16.61 -6.80
C GLY A 30 0.43 16.38 -5.39
N ARG A 31 -0.12 15.43 -4.62
CA ARG A 31 0.45 15.01 -3.33
C ARG A 31 1.06 13.60 -3.43
N PRO A 32 2.28 13.38 -2.92
CA PRO A 32 2.87 12.03 -2.91
C PRO A 32 1.98 11.03 -2.15
N VAL A 33 1.82 9.81 -2.67
CA VAL A 33 1.03 8.75 -1.99
C VAL A 33 1.49 8.54 -0.55
N ILE A 34 2.80 8.54 -0.30
CA ILE A 34 3.34 8.37 1.05
C ILE A 34 2.94 9.51 1.99
N SER A 35 2.87 10.75 1.51
CA SER A 35 2.41 11.90 2.31
C SER A 35 0.94 11.74 2.72
N LEU A 36 0.10 11.23 1.81
CA LEU A 36 -1.30 10.93 2.11
C LEU A 36 -1.42 9.82 3.17
N LEU A 37 -0.58 8.80 3.10
CA LEU A 37 -0.55 7.71 4.11
C LEU A 37 -0.03 8.21 5.47
N LEU A 38 0.99 9.06 5.50
CA LEU A 38 1.50 9.65 6.73
C LEU A 38 0.46 10.55 7.40
N GLU A 39 -0.26 11.36 6.63
CA GLU A 39 -1.38 12.14 7.16
C GLU A 39 -2.52 11.25 7.67
N PHE A 40 -2.86 10.19 6.93
CA PHE A 40 -3.81 9.19 7.38
C PHE A 40 -3.40 8.59 8.73
N LEU A 41 -2.16 8.11 8.86
CA LEU A 41 -1.65 7.53 10.12
C LEU A 41 -1.68 8.54 11.27
N ALA A 42 -1.25 9.78 11.05
CA ALA A 42 -1.28 10.82 12.07
C ALA A 42 -2.71 11.13 12.54
N ARG A 43 -3.69 11.21 11.62
CA ARG A 43 -5.11 11.39 11.96
C ARG A 43 -5.68 10.25 12.79
N GLN A 44 -5.11 9.06 12.69
CA GLN A 44 -5.49 7.89 13.48
C GLN A 44 -4.80 7.85 14.85
N GLY A 45 -3.86 8.76 15.13
CA GLY A 45 -3.10 8.81 16.38
C GLY A 45 -1.79 8.04 16.36
N CYS A 46 -1.21 7.79 15.18
CA CYS A 46 0.15 7.29 15.07
C CYS A 46 1.16 8.40 15.39
N GLU A 47 2.19 8.08 16.17
CA GLU A 47 3.18 9.04 16.68
C GLU A 47 4.53 8.90 15.98
N SER A 48 4.92 7.67 15.61
CA SER A 48 6.19 7.41 14.91
C SER A 48 6.00 6.38 13.78
N VAL A 49 6.64 6.61 12.64
CA VAL A 49 6.56 5.77 11.45
C VAL A 49 7.95 5.38 10.95
N MET A 50 8.19 4.08 10.78
CA MET A 50 9.35 3.57 10.06
C MET A 50 9.05 3.36 8.58
N ILE A 51 9.94 3.82 7.70
CA ILE A 51 9.81 3.64 6.25
C ILE A 51 11.05 2.91 5.75
N ASN A 52 10.88 1.72 5.15
CA ASN A 52 12.00 1.03 4.52
C ASN A 52 12.25 1.52 3.09
N LEU A 53 13.51 1.55 2.68
CA LEU A 53 13.93 2.23 1.46
C LEU A 53 14.93 1.39 0.68
N HIS A 54 14.77 1.38 -0.64
CA HIS A 54 15.71 0.75 -1.56
C HIS A 54 15.73 1.48 -2.90
N HIS A 55 14.74 1.21 -3.77
CA HIS A 55 14.67 1.80 -5.10
C HIS A 55 14.24 3.26 -5.05
N ARG A 56 15.02 4.15 -5.69
CA ARG A 56 14.74 5.60 -5.76
C ARG A 56 14.46 6.21 -4.37
N ALA A 57 15.14 5.73 -3.33
CA ALA A 57 14.94 6.12 -1.92
C ALA A 57 14.87 7.64 -1.72
N GLU A 58 15.75 8.39 -2.40
CA GLU A 58 15.82 9.84 -2.33
C GLU A 58 14.50 10.54 -2.74
N SER A 59 13.74 9.96 -3.68
CA SER A 59 12.44 10.51 -4.06
C SER A 59 11.42 10.41 -2.92
N ILE A 60 11.51 9.38 -2.08
CA ILE A 60 10.67 9.21 -0.89
C ILE A 60 11.11 10.20 0.18
N ARG A 61 12.43 10.36 0.41
CA ARG A 61 12.97 11.35 1.36
C ARG A 61 12.44 12.74 1.09
N ARG A 62 12.60 13.20 -0.15
CA ARG A 62 12.10 14.52 -0.57
C ARG A 62 10.59 14.66 -0.43
N ALA A 63 9.83 13.62 -0.75
CA ALA A 63 8.37 13.64 -0.59
C ALA A 63 7.97 13.82 0.88
N VAL A 64 8.58 13.06 1.79
CA VAL A 64 8.32 13.15 3.23
C VAL A 64 8.79 14.48 3.81
N GLU A 65 10.01 14.92 3.48
CA GLU A 65 10.54 16.22 3.91
C GLU A 65 9.66 17.39 3.48
N HIS A 66 9.05 17.30 2.29
CA HIS A 66 8.17 18.33 1.76
C HIS A 66 6.77 18.33 2.40
N ASP A 67 6.20 17.14 2.62
CA ASP A 67 4.79 16.97 3.01
C ASP A 67 4.61 15.77 3.94
N HIS A 68 4.83 15.98 5.25
CA HIS A 68 4.38 15.08 6.31
C HIS A 68 3.87 15.89 7.53
N PRO A 69 3.01 15.30 8.37
CA PRO A 69 2.54 15.93 9.60
C PRO A 69 3.72 16.25 10.54
N ARG A 70 3.80 17.48 11.04
CA ARG A 70 4.95 17.96 11.84
C ARG A 70 5.17 17.21 13.15
N ASP A 71 4.10 16.69 13.73
CA ASP A 71 4.13 15.97 15.01
C ASP A 71 4.33 14.45 14.83
N LEU A 72 4.55 13.98 13.59
CA LEU A 72 4.80 12.57 13.27
C LEU A 72 6.31 12.32 13.13
N GLU A 73 6.87 11.48 13.99
CA GLU A 73 8.29 11.12 13.94
C GLU A 73 8.56 10.12 12.79
N ILE A 74 9.62 10.35 12.02
CA ILE A 74 9.97 9.52 10.86
C ILE A 74 11.31 8.82 11.08
N HIS A 75 11.32 7.49 10.91
CA HIS A 75 12.51 6.65 10.91
C HIS A 75 12.73 5.99 9.55
N TRP A 76 13.99 5.75 9.21
CA TRP A 76 14.38 5.18 7.93
C TRP A 76 15.08 3.83 8.11
N SER A 77 14.69 2.83 7.30
CA SER A 77 15.36 1.53 7.22
C SER A 77 15.89 1.30 5.81
N GLU A 78 17.18 1.57 5.57
CA GLU A 78 17.77 1.43 4.24
C GLU A 78 18.19 -0.02 3.94
N GLU A 79 17.70 -0.55 2.83
CA GLU A 79 17.99 -1.88 2.32
C GLU A 79 18.97 -1.81 1.14
N ALA A 80 20.16 -2.40 1.31
CA ALA A 80 21.15 -2.48 0.21
C ALA A 80 20.64 -3.34 -0.96
N THR A 81 19.86 -4.37 -0.64
CA THR A 81 19.14 -5.25 -1.56
C THR A 81 17.70 -5.42 -1.05
N PRO A 82 16.69 -5.58 -1.92
CA PRO A 82 15.32 -5.76 -1.46
C PRO A 82 15.21 -6.99 -0.54
N LEU A 83 14.73 -6.79 0.69
CA LEU A 83 14.59 -7.85 1.69
C LEU A 83 13.20 -8.51 1.66
N GLY A 84 12.24 -7.87 0.99
CA GLY A 84 10.85 -8.32 0.91
C GLY A 84 10.03 -7.79 2.06
N THR A 85 8.75 -8.14 2.05
CA THR A 85 7.85 -7.67 3.11
C THR A 85 8.25 -8.25 4.45
N GLY A 86 8.50 -9.57 4.53
CA GLY A 86 8.93 -10.23 5.76
C GLY A 86 10.30 -9.74 6.23
N GLY A 87 11.26 -9.60 5.31
CA GLY A 87 12.62 -9.19 5.67
C GLY A 87 12.70 -7.73 6.11
N GLY A 88 11.92 -6.86 5.47
CA GLY A 88 11.76 -5.46 5.90
C GLY A 88 11.17 -5.35 7.31
N ILE A 89 10.10 -6.10 7.61
CA ILE A 89 9.47 -6.13 8.94
C ILE A 89 10.44 -6.70 9.97
N GLN A 90 11.13 -7.79 9.66
CA GLN A 90 12.14 -8.39 10.54
C GLN A 90 13.23 -7.38 10.92
N ARG A 91 13.72 -6.63 9.94
CA ARG A 91 14.74 -5.61 10.18
C ARG A 91 14.21 -4.43 11.02
N ALA A 92 12.93 -4.13 10.90
CA ALA A 92 12.25 -3.09 11.66
C ALA A 92 11.80 -3.54 13.07
N ALA A 93 11.95 -4.82 13.44
CA ALA A 93 11.36 -5.36 14.67
C ALA A 93 11.72 -4.57 15.95
N SER A 94 12.97 -4.12 16.07
CA SER A 94 13.43 -3.34 17.24
C SER A 94 12.76 -1.98 17.38
N PHE A 95 12.19 -1.42 16.31
CA PHE A 95 11.43 -0.18 16.36
C PHE A 95 10.13 -0.32 17.17
N PHE A 96 9.58 -1.53 17.25
CA PHE A 96 8.33 -1.82 17.93
C PHE A 96 8.50 -2.35 19.35
N ILE A 97 9.74 -2.48 19.86
CA ILE A 97 10.01 -3.20 21.12
C ILE A 97 9.31 -2.62 22.35
N ASP A 98 8.98 -1.32 22.34
CA ASP A 98 8.28 -0.63 23.42
C ASP A 98 6.75 -0.58 23.23
N GLU A 99 6.23 -1.14 22.15
CA GLU A 99 4.79 -1.19 21.84
C GLU A 99 4.26 -2.62 22.02
N GLU A 100 3.00 -2.76 22.44
CA GLU A 100 2.33 -4.07 22.53
C GLU A 100 2.05 -4.69 21.16
N SER A 101 1.73 -3.85 20.17
CA SER A 101 1.46 -4.25 18.80
C SER A 101 2.03 -3.26 17.78
N ALA A 102 2.30 -3.76 16.58
CA ALA A 102 2.84 -3.02 15.45
C ALA A 102 1.81 -2.90 14.33
N ILE A 103 1.78 -1.75 13.65
CA ILE A 103 1.02 -1.52 12.42
C ILE A 103 1.98 -1.63 11.23
N VAL A 104 1.63 -2.42 10.21
CA VAL A 104 2.39 -2.50 8.96
C VAL A 104 1.46 -2.35 7.76
N LEU A 105 1.83 -1.46 6.84
CA LEU A 105 1.07 -1.18 5.62
C LEU A 105 1.97 -1.03 4.39
N ALA A 106 1.44 -1.31 3.20
CA ALA A 106 2.12 -0.98 1.95
C ALA A 106 2.05 0.53 1.65
N GLY A 107 3.06 1.06 0.96
CA GLY A 107 3.18 2.49 0.63
C GLY A 107 2.53 2.92 -0.69
N ASP A 108 1.64 2.13 -1.27
CA ASP A 108 1.27 2.23 -2.68
C ASP A 108 -0.24 2.17 -2.96
N MET A 109 -1.04 2.61 -1.99
CA MET A 109 -2.48 2.79 -2.11
C MET A 109 -2.94 4.10 -1.49
N LEU A 110 -4.10 4.57 -1.92
CA LEU A 110 -4.90 5.53 -1.18
C LEU A 110 -5.79 4.77 -0.19
N LEU A 111 -5.86 5.26 1.04
CA LEU A 111 -6.45 4.52 2.16
C LEU A 111 -7.25 5.46 3.07
N ASP A 112 -8.44 5.03 3.46
CA ASP A 112 -9.15 5.56 4.62
C ASP A 112 -9.99 4.44 5.26
N LEU A 113 -9.89 4.29 6.57
CA LEU A 113 -10.60 3.29 7.36
C LEU A 113 -10.45 3.66 8.85
N PRO A 114 -11.30 3.12 9.76
CA PRO A 114 -11.20 3.40 11.20
C PRO A 114 -10.03 2.63 11.84
N LEU A 115 -8.79 2.97 11.45
CA LEU A 115 -7.57 2.23 11.80
C LEU A 115 -7.39 2.11 13.30
N LYS A 116 -7.65 3.20 14.03
CA LYS A 116 -7.50 3.24 15.49
C LYS A 116 -8.41 2.21 16.17
N ASP A 117 -9.71 2.25 15.88
CA ASP A 117 -10.69 1.31 16.44
C ASP A 117 -10.36 -0.14 16.05
N LEU A 118 -9.86 -0.35 14.83
CA LEU A 118 -9.42 -1.66 14.34
C LEU A 118 -8.18 -2.17 15.09
N PHE A 119 -7.23 -1.28 15.38
CA PHE A 119 -6.03 -1.59 16.12
C PHE A 119 -6.33 -1.90 17.59
N GLU A 120 -7.22 -1.12 18.23
CA GLU A 120 -7.71 -1.37 19.59
C GLU A 120 -8.37 -2.76 19.69
N ARG A 121 -9.22 -3.13 18.73
CA ARG A 121 -9.80 -4.49 18.68
C ARG A 121 -8.77 -5.60 18.51
N HIS A 122 -7.68 -5.35 17.78
CA HIS A 122 -6.59 -6.32 17.64
C HIS A 122 -5.88 -6.56 18.98
N VAL A 123 -5.58 -5.47 19.69
CA VAL A 123 -4.96 -5.51 21.02
C VAL A 123 -5.87 -6.24 22.01
N GLU A 124 -7.13 -5.82 22.13
CA GLU A 124 -8.12 -6.44 23.04
C GLU A 124 -8.39 -7.92 22.70
N GLY A 125 -8.40 -8.26 21.40
CA GLY A 125 -8.62 -9.62 20.92
C GLY A 125 -7.44 -10.56 21.17
N GLY A 126 -6.26 -10.03 21.51
CA GLY A 126 -5.07 -10.82 21.78
C GLY A 126 -4.62 -11.70 20.61
N MET A 127 -4.87 -11.29 19.36
CA MET A 127 -4.44 -12.04 18.18
C MET A 127 -2.94 -11.91 17.96
N ASP A 128 -2.30 -12.89 17.34
CA ASP A 128 -0.88 -12.80 16.96
C ASP A 128 -0.72 -11.88 15.75
N ALA A 129 -1.63 -11.99 14.79
CA ALA A 129 -1.74 -11.05 13.68
C ALA A 129 -3.19 -10.80 13.26
N THR A 130 -3.45 -9.64 12.68
CA THR A 130 -4.76 -9.29 12.11
C THR A 130 -4.55 -8.66 10.73
N LEU A 131 -5.13 -9.27 9.70
CA LEU A 131 -5.11 -8.76 8.33
C LEU A 131 -6.39 -7.95 8.08
N LEU A 132 -6.27 -6.71 7.63
CA LEU A 132 -7.44 -5.92 7.26
C LEU A 132 -7.90 -6.30 5.86
N LEU A 133 -9.12 -6.79 5.77
CA LEU A 133 -9.75 -7.23 4.54
C LEU A 133 -10.87 -6.28 4.16
N ARG A 134 -11.13 -6.16 2.86
CA ARG A 134 -12.24 -5.39 2.32
C ARG A 134 -13.19 -6.32 1.58
N ASP A 135 -14.48 -6.18 1.83
CA ASP A 135 -15.53 -6.80 1.02
C ASP A 135 -15.57 -6.09 -0.34
N ASP A 136 -14.83 -6.61 -1.31
CA ASP A 136 -14.63 -5.99 -2.61
C ASP A 136 -14.50 -7.06 -3.70
N ASP A 137 -15.33 -6.97 -4.73
CA ASP A 137 -15.35 -7.89 -5.88
C ASP A 137 -13.99 -7.94 -6.61
N ARG A 138 -13.16 -6.90 -6.45
CA ARG A 138 -11.79 -6.83 -6.97
C ARG A 138 -10.82 -7.82 -6.29
N SER A 139 -11.23 -8.51 -5.22
CA SER A 139 -10.41 -9.51 -4.50
C SER A 139 -9.85 -10.60 -5.42
N SER A 140 -10.58 -10.93 -6.48
CA SER A 140 -10.16 -11.84 -7.56
C SER A 140 -8.85 -11.43 -8.26
N HIS A 141 -8.53 -10.14 -8.32
CA HIS A 141 -7.38 -9.58 -9.04
C HIS A 141 -6.23 -9.18 -8.12
N PHE A 142 -6.54 -8.75 -6.89
CA PHE A 142 -5.54 -8.21 -5.94
C PHE A 142 -5.13 -9.19 -4.83
N GLY A 143 -5.70 -10.40 -4.84
CA GLY A 143 -5.45 -11.41 -3.82
C GLY A 143 -6.62 -11.50 -2.85
N SER A 144 -7.16 -12.70 -2.72
CA SER A 144 -8.26 -13.01 -1.81
C SER A 144 -7.73 -13.77 -0.59
N ILE A 145 -8.22 -13.38 0.58
CA ILE A 145 -7.99 -14.07 1.84
C ILE A 145 -9.31 -14.74 2.22
N GLY A 146 -9.30 -16.06 2.32
CA GLY A 146 -10.44 -16.84 2.81
C GLY A 146 -10.48 -16.81 4.34
N ILE A 147 -11.68 -16.69 4.90
CA ILE A 147 -11.88 -16.68 6.35
C ILE A 147 -13.08 -17.54 6.79
N THR A 148 -13.01 -18.03 8.03
CA THR A 148 -14.12 -18.67 8.75
C THR A 148 -15.14 -17.64 9.27
N SER A 149 -16.24 -18.11 9.87
CA SER A 149 -17.24 -17.26 10.53
C SER A 149 -16.68 -16.49 11.73
N SER A 150 -15.64 -17.02 12.37
CA SER A 150 -14.88 -16.37 13.46
C SER A 150 -13.76 -15.45 12.96
N GLY A 151 -13.55 -15.36 11.64
CA GLY A 151 -12.53 -14.53 11.01
C GLY A 151 -11.16 -15.19 10.90
N GLU A 152 -11.00 -16.48 11.24
CA GLU A 152 -9.72 -17.16 11.11
C GLU A 152 -9.35 -17.40 9.65
N LEU A 153 -8.06 -17.28 9.31
CA LEU A 153 -7.59 -17.48 7.94
C LEU A 153 -7.72 -18.96 7.53
N THR A 154 -8.36 -19.19 6.38
CA THR A 154 -8.43 -20.51 5.72
C THR A 154 -7.53 -20.58 4.48
N ARG A 155 -7.26 -19.44 3.83
CA ARG A 155 -6.59 -19.38 2.54
C ARG A 155 -5.95 -18.02 2.28
N VAL A 156 -4.79 -18.02 1.62
CA VAL A 156 -4.13 -16.82 1.07
C VAL A 156 -3.91 -17.01 -0.43
N GLY A 157 -4.56 -16.19 -1.25
CA GLY A 157 -4.53 -16.36 -2.70
C GLY A 157 -5.05 -17.74 -3.09
N LYS A 158 -4.24 -18.58 -3.74
CA LYS A 158 -4.63 -19.95 -4.11
C LYS A 158 -4.22 -21.01 -3.08
N ARG A 159 -3.49 -20.63 -2.02
CA ARG A 159 -2.95 -21.57 -1.02
C ARG A 159 -3.90 -21.71 0.16
N THR A 160 -4.46 -22.90 0.32
CA THR A 160 -5.17 -23.30 1.54
C THR A 160 -4.18 -23.49 2.69
N ILE A 161 -4.59 -23.12 3.90
CA ILE A 161 -3.81 -23.27 5.12
C ILE A 161 -4.21 -24.58 5.81
N HIS A 162 -3.22 -25.40 6.17
CA HIS A 162 -3.46 -26.70 6.80
C HIS A 162 -3.01 -26.71 8.26
N ARG A 163 -3.95 -26.63 9.20
CA ARG A 163 -3.67 -26.69 10.65
C ARG A 163 -3.42 -28.13 11.11
N GLU A 164 -2.41 -28.35 11.93
CA GLU A 164 -2.14 -29.67 12.53
C GLU A 164 -3.28 -30.13 13.46
N LYS A 165 -3.60 -31.43 13.42
CA LYS A 165 -4.76 -32.06 14.07
C LYS A 165 -4.85 -31.89 15.60
N HIS A 166 -3.78 -31.48 16.28
CA HIS A 166 -3.77 -31.26 17.73
C HIS A 166 -4.39 -29.91 18.16
N CYS A 167 -4.65 -29.00 17.23
CA CYS A 167 -5.50 -27.82 17.42
C CYS A 167 -6.91 -28.10 16.85
N ALA A 168 -7.53 -29.20 17.29
CA ALA A 168 -8.66 -29.84 16.62
C ALA A 168 -9.80 -28.87 16.27
N LEU A 169 -10.08 -28.85 14.97
CA LEU A 169 -11.07 -28.05 14.28
C LEU A 169 -12.49 -28.37 14.81
N THR A 170 -13.28 -27.33 15.03
CA THR A 170 -14.73 -27.49 15.24
C THR A 170 -15.44 -27.32 13.89
N ALA A 171 -16.76 -27.52 13.84
CA ALA A 171 -17.52 -27.36 12.60
C ALA A 171 -17.43 -25.93 11.98
N ASP A 172 -16.84 -24.97 12.71
CA ASP A 172 -16.60 -23.58 12.32
C ASP A 172 -15.37 -23.37 11.40
N ASP A 173 -14.61 -24.41 11.06
CA ASP A 173 -13.37 -24.31 10.26
C ASP A 173 -13.57 -24.35 8.73
N THR A 174 -14.77 -24.03 8.26
CA THR A 174 -15.05 -23.91 6.83
C THR A 174 -14.90 -22.46 6.37
N GLU A 175 -14.32 -22.25 5.19
CA GLU A 175 -14.31 -20.92 4.56
C GLU A 175 -15.76 -20.51 4.28
N VAL A 176 -16.24 -19.46 4.95
CA VAL A 176 -17.60 -18.94 4.77
C VAL A 176 -17.62 -17.72 3.88
N THR A 177 -16.50 -17.00 3.80
CA THR A 177 -16.35 -15.79 2.97
C THR A 177 -14.88 -15.51 2.68
N HIS A 178 -14.63 -14.50 1.86
CA HIS A 178 -13.30 -14.00 1.55
C HIS A 178 -13.31 -12.47 1.37
N GLY A 179 -12.14 -11.86 1.50
CA GLY A 179 -11.98 -10.42 1.26
C GLY A 179 -10.70 -10.09 0.49
N LEU A 180 -10.69 -8.90 -0.11
CA LEU A 180 -9.49 -8.29 -0.70
C LEU A 180 -8.54 -7.90 0.44
N PHE A 181 -7.28 -8.33 0.36
CA PHE A 181 -6.28 -7.90 1.34
C PHE A 181 -5.85 -6.46 1.08
N THR A 182 -6.08 -5.57 2.05
CA THR A 182 -5.76 -4.13 1.91
C THR A 182 -4.27 -3.83 2.01
N SER A 183 -3.43 -4.84 2.26
CA SER A 183 -2.01 -4.72 2.62
C SER A 183 -1.74 -4.04 3.97
N VAL A 184 -2.77 -3.77 4.77
CA VAL A 184 -2.66 -3.33 6.16
C VAL A 184 -2.79 -4.53 7.08
N ARG A 185 -1.86 -4.66 8.02
CA ARG A 185 -1.91 -5.68 9.06
C ARG A 185 -1.37 -5.18 10.39
N PHE A 186 -1.82 -5.84 11.43
CA PHE A 186 -1.34 -5.67 12.79
C PHE A 186 -0.63 -6.92 13.25
N PHE A 187 0.42 -6.74 14.03
CA PHE A 187 1.15 -7.83 14.66
C PHE A 187 1.29 -7.54 16.13
N ARG A 188 1.14 -8.57 16.96
CA ARG A 188 1.58 -8.51 18.34
C ARG A 188 3.12 -8.48 18.38
N THR A 189 3.71 -7.60 19.17
CA THR A 189 5.16 -7.33 19.09
C THR A 189 6.00 -8.57 19.42
N GLU A 190 5.54 -9.45 20.31
CA GLU A 190 6.29 -10.65 20.69
C GLU A 190 6.57 -11.56 19.49
N ILE A 191 5.63 -11.67 18.53
CA ILE A 191 5.84 -12.52 17.35
C ILE A 191 6.86 -11.94 16.37
N LEU A 192 7.17 -10.63 16.46
CA LEU A 192 8.24 -9.98 15.69
C LEU A 192 9.65 -10.35 16.19
N THR A 193 9.76 -11.25 17.15
CA THR A 193 11.05 -11.83 17.58
C THR A 193 11.20 -13.30 17.21
N ASP A 194 10.09 -13.96 16.83
CA ASP A 194 10.04 -15.38 16.45
C ASP A 194 9.96 -15.54 14.92
N TRP A 195 11.08 -15.24 14.28
CA TRP A 195 11.26 -15.37 12.85
C TRP A 195 11.55 -16.82 12.47
N PRO A 196 10.97 -17.33 11.36
CA PRO A 196 11.31 -18.65 10.88
C PRO A 196 12.82 -18.66 10.60
N THR A 197 13.55 -19.62 11.17
CA THR A 197 14.90 -19.91 10.69
C THR A 197 14.76 -20.22 9.22
N CYS A 198 15.35 -19.40 8.33
CA CYS A 198 15.43 -19.71 6.91
C CYS A 198 16.11 -21.08 6.78
N GLY A 199 15.30 -22.13 6.69
CA GLY A 199 15.76 -23.49 6.47
C GLY A 199 16.36 -23.55 5.09
N SER A 200 17.55 -24.13 5.01
CA SER A 200 18.33 -24.42 3.81
C SER A 200 17.67 -25.42 2.85
N GLU A 201 16.33 -25.46 2.75
CA GLU A 201 15.59 -26.44 1.94
C GLU A 201 14.55 -25.77 1.04
N SER A 202 14.99 -24.76 0.28
CA SER A 202 14.85 -24.69 -1.18
C SER A 202 15.54 -23.41 -1.69
N PRO A 203 16.88 -23.39 -1.76
CA PRO A 203 17.65 -22.29 -2.35
C PRO A 203 17.67 -22.40 -3.88
N GLU A 204 16.52 -22.62 -4.54
CA GLU A 204 16.47 -22.69 -6.00
C GLU A 204 16.43 -21.30 -6.67
N SER A 205 16.41 -20.21 -5.90
CA SER A 205 16.92 -18.94 -6.39
C SER A 205 17.52 -18.12 -5.25
N LYS A 206 18.71 -17.56 -5.49
CA LYS A 206 19.27 -16.46 -4.68
C LYS A 206 18.43 -15.16 -4.79
N ASP A 207 17.28 -15.24 -5.46
CA ASP A 207 16.36 -14.15 -5.80
C ASP A 207 15.00 -14.28 -5.09
N SER A 208 14.78 -15.30 -4.25
CA SER A 208 13.52 -15.41 -3.51
C SER A 208 13.51 -14.46 -2.31
N VAL A 209 12.67 -13.44 -2.40
CA VAL A 209 12.54 -12.41 -1.38
C VAL A 209 11.56 -12.89 -0.28
N PHE A 210 11.90 -12.70 1.00
CA PHE A 210 11.11 -13.18 2.16
C PHE A 210 9.77 -12.41 2.28
N GLU A 211 8.65 -13.11 2.11
CA GLU A 211 7.30 -12.56 2.17
C GLU A 211 6.58 -12.96 3.47
N ASP A 212 6.05 -11.97 4.18
CA ASP A 212 5.42 -12.15 5.49
C ASP A 212 4.19 -13.06 5.49
N LEU A 213 3.33 -13.02 4.49
CA LEU A 213 2.18 -13.95 4.44
C LEU A 213 2.63 -15.38 4.13
N ARG A 214 3.38 -15.55 3.02
CA ARG A 214 3.74 -16.87 2.48
C ARG A 214 4.75 -17.60 3.35
N ASP A 215 5.79 -16.90 3.77
CA ASP A 215 6.98 -17.52 4.35
C ASP A 215 7.00 -17.44 5.88
N TRP A 216 6.10 -16.64 6.49
CA TRP A 216 6.06 -16.45 7.94
C TRP A 216 4.70 -16.77 8.58
N LEU A 217 3.64 -16.06 8.21
CA LEU A 217 2.34 -16.23 8.84
C LEU A 217 1.71 -17.60 8.51
N ILE A 218 1.69 -18.01 7.25
CA ILE A 218 1.10 -19.31 6.87
C ILE A 218 1.83 -20.47 7.59
N PRO A 219 3.17 -20.63 7.51
CA PRO A 219 3.86 -21.66 8.27
C PRO A 219 3.67 -21.54 9.78
N GLY A 220 3.56 -20.31 10.31
CA GLY A 220 3.28 -20.07 11.73
C GLY A 220 1.88 -20.51 12.17
N ILE A 221 0.87 -20.36 11.33
CA ILE A 221 -0.47 -20.91 11.59
C ILE A 221 -0.42 -22.44 11.52
N GLU A 222 0.23 -23.01 10.51
CA GLU A 222 0.24 -24.45 10.24
C GLU A 222 0.97 -25.25 11.33
N SER A 223 2.13 -24.75 11.80
CA SER A 223 3.05 -25.50 12.66
C SER A 223 3.28 -24.93 14.06
N ARG A 224 3.03 -23.62 14.27
CA ARG A 224 3.29 -22.93 15.55
C ARG A 224 2.03 -22.47 16.27
N GLY A 225 0.86 -22.66 15.65
CA GLY A 225 -0.42 -22.28 16.24
C GLY A 225 -0.62 -20.76 16.35
N LEU A 226 -0.01 -19.96 15.46
CA LEU A 226 -0.25 -18.52 15.43
C LEU A 226 -1.74 -18.23 15.19
N ARG A 227 -2.33 -17.40 16.07
CA ARG A 227 -3.72 -16.94 15.97
C ARG A 227 -3.78 -15.74 15.03
N VAL A 228 -4.05 -16.01 13.76
CA VAL A 228 -4.17 -14.99 12.72
C VAL A 228 -5.61 -14.90 12.25
N ARG A 229 -6.16 -13.68 12.23
CA ARG A 229 -7.51 -13.40 11.74
C ARG A 229 -7.53 -12.38 10.61
N GLY A 230 -8.55 -12.47 9.77
CA GLY A 230 -8.96 -11.43 8.85
C GLY A 230 -10.10 -10.62 9.47
N GLU A 231 -9.96 -9.31 9.46
CA GLU A 231 -11.02 -8.39 9.85
C GLU A 231 -11.65 -7.83 8.57
N LEU A 232 -12.85 -8.32 8.24
CA LEU A 232 -13.56 -7.96 7.00
C LEU A 232 -14.35 -6.66 7.17
N LEU A 233 -14.00 -5.65 6.37
CA LEU A 233 -14.64 -4.34 6.37
C LEU A 233 -15.62 -4.21 5.20
N PRO A 234 -16.85 -3.70 5.44
CA PRO A 234 -17.76 -3.32 4.37
C PRO A 234 -17.12 -2.28 3.43
N LYS A 235 -17.43 -2.40 2.14
CA LYS A 235 -16.91 -1.52 1.08
C LYS A 235 -17.21 -0.05 1.32
N GLU A 236 -18.35 0.25 1.92
CA GLU A 236 -18.88 1.59 2.17
C GLU A 236 -18.21 2.28 3.36
N SER A 237 -17.62 1.50 4.27
CA SER A 237 -17.00 1.98 5.51
C SER A 237 -15.47 2.05 5.44
N SER A 238 -14.91 1.73 4.28
CA SER A 238 -13.48 1.80 4.03
C SER A 238 -13.23 2.35 2.62
N THR A 239 -12.06 2.90 2.38
CA THR A 239 -11.58 3.33 1.08
C THR A 239 -10.24 2.68 0.86
N TRP A 240 -10.11 1.98 -0.27
CA TRP A 240 -8.87 1.38 -0.71
C TRP A 240 -8.79 1.50 -2.22
N GLU A 241 -7.79 2.24 -2.70
CA GLU A 241 -7.56 2.45 -4.12
C GLU A 241 -6.08 2.23 -4.47
N PRO A 242 -5.74 1.22 -5.29
CA PRO A 242 -4.35 0.89 -5.56
C PRO A 242 -3.72 1.92 -6.49
N VAL A 243 -2.42 2.14 -6.33
CA VAL A 243 -1.58 2.95 -7.24
C VAL A 243 -0.46 2.06 -7.79
N GLY A 244 -0.85 0.87 -8.25
CA GLY A 244 -0.02 -0.27 -8.60
C GLY A 244 0.62 -0.27 -9.97
N THR A 245 -0.07 0.32 -10.93
CA THR A 245 0.25 0.34 -12.36
C THR A 245 -0.02 1.73 -12.93
N PRO A 246 0.50 2.07 -14.14
CA PRO A 246 0.23 3.37 -14.74
C PRO A 246 -1.27 3.63 -14.94
N ALA A 247 -2.06 2.60 -15.28
CA ALA A 247 -3.50 2.71 -15.42
C ALA A 247 -4.20 3.00 -14.07
N GLU A 248 -3.78 2.33 -13.01
CA GLU A 248 -4.30 2.59 -11.66
C GLU A 248 -3.93 4.00 -11.17
N TYR A 249 -2.69 4.44 -11.41
CA TYR A 249 -2.24 5.80 -11.11
C TYR A 249 -2.99 6.87 -11.91
N LEU A 250 -3.23 6.63 -13.19
CA LEU A 250 -4.04 7.53 -14.03
C LEU A 250 -5.45 7.63 -13.46
N ARG A 251 -6.10 6.50 -13.15
CA ARG A 251 -7.44 6.47 -12.55
C ARG A 251 -7.47 7.20 -11.21
N ALA A 252 -6.52 6.94 -10.31
CA ALA A 252 -6.43 7.61 -9.01
C ALA A 252 -6.28 9.13 -9.15
N ASN A 253 -5.61 9.61 -10.21
CA ASN A 253 -5.54 11.02 -10.52
C ASN A 253 -6.83 11.56 -11.16
N LEU A 254 -7.43 10.89 -12.12
CA LEU A 254 -8.61 11.42 -12.83
C LEU A 254 -9.89 11.37 -11.98
N THR A 255 -10.06 10.29 -11.23
CA THR A 255 -11.23 10.01 -10.39
C THR A 255 -10.76 9.51 -9.02
N PRO A 256 -10.12 10.36 -8.19
CA PRO A 256 -9.70 9.98 -6.85
C PRO A 256 -10.93 9.62 -6.00
N PRO A 257 -10.81 8.71 -5.04
CA PRO A 257 -11.83 8.53 -4.02
C PRO A 257 -11.97 9.80 -3.16
N ASP A 258 -13.12 9.98 -2.53
CA ASP A 258 -13.30 11.02 -1.52
C ASP A 258 -12.48 10.66 -0.27
N LEU A 259 -11.50 11.49 0.05
CA LEU A 259 -10.55 11.25 1.13
C LEU A 259 -10.32 12.53 1.92
N PRO A 260 -10.37 12.47 3.27
CA PRO A 260 -9.98 13.61 4.10
C PRO A 260 -8.57 14.13 3.78
N THR A 261 -7.64 13.23 3.45
CA THR A 261 -6.24 13.53 3.10
C THR A 261 -6.08 14.12 1.70
N LEU A 262 -7.09 14.02 0.83
CA LEU A 262 -7.14 14.77 -0.43
C LEU A 262 -7.94 16.08 -0.28
N GLY A 263 -8.18 16.51 0.96
CA GLY A 263 -8.79 17.78 1.30
C GLY A 263 -10.30 17.77 1.11
N GLY A 264 -11.01 16.82 1.74
CA GLY A 264 -12.48 16.81 1.79
C GLY A 264 -13.06 18.24 1.87
N ALA A 265 -13.87 18.63 0.89
CA ALA A 265 -14.18 20.03 0.55
C ALA A 265 -12.93 20.95 0.52
N ALA A 266 -12.14 20.83 -0.56
CA ALA A 266 -10.96 21.58 -0.98
C ALA A 266 -10.47 22.69 -0.03
N LYS A 267 -9.76 22.31 1.04
CA LYS A 267 -8.83 23.22 1.72
C LYS A 267 -7.57 22.47 2.11
N ASN A 268 -6.44 23.05 1.71
CA ASN A 268 -5.05 22.63 1.92
C ASN A 268 -4.44 21.76 0.81
N TRP A 269 -4.46 22.28 -0.42
CA TRP A 269 -3.47 21.88 -1.41
C TRP A 269 -2.94 23.12 -2.15
N SER A 270 -1.61 23.18 -2.36
CA SER A 270 -0.88 24.32 -2.94
C SER A 270 -0.32 24.06 -4.34
N GLY A 271 -0.49 22.87 -4.91
CA GLY A 271 -0.32 22.72 -6.35
C GLY A 271 -1.60 23.18 -7.03
N GLU A 272 -1.50 23.94 -8.12
CA GLU A 272 -2.68 24.21 -8.93
C GLU A 272 -2.89 23.02 -9.87
N VAL A 273 -3.92 22.18 -9.65
CA VAL A 273 -4.44 21.31 -10.72
C VAL A 273 -5.36 22.20 -11.53
N SER A 274 -4.93 22.56 -12.73
CA SER A 274 -5.84 23.12 -13.73
C SER A 274 -6.49 21.98 -14.52
N ILE A 275 -7.82 21.92 -14.49
CA ILE A 275 -8.60 21.04 -15.38
C ILE A 275 -8.94 21.86 -16.63
N LEU A 276 -8.33 21.51 -17.75
CA LEU A 276 -8.58 22.20 -19.02
C LEU A 276 -9.87 21.69 -19.67
N GLY A 277 -10.88 22.55 -19.79
CA GLY A 277 -12.10 22.31 -20.59
C GLY A 277 -13.15 21.44 -19.91
N SER A 278 -14.42 21.62 -20.30
CA SER A 278 -15.57 20.95 -19.67
C SER A 278 -15.68 19.44 -19.95
N ASN A 279 -14.92 18.91 -20.94
CA ASN A 279 -15.00 17.52 -21.39
C ASN A 279 -13.64 16.78 -21.42
N GLN A 280 -12.53 17.41 -21.01
CA GLN A 280 -11.19 16.80 -21.01
C GLN A 280 -10.67 16.68 -19.57
N SER A 281 -10.52 15.46 -19.07
CA SER A 281 -9.93 15.21 -17.74
C SER A 281 -8.41 15.29 -17.83
N VAL A 282 -7.85 16.49 -17.93
CA VAL A 282 -6.40 16.72 -17.91
C VAL A 282 -5.99 17.25 -16.54
N ILE A 283 -4.99 16.61 -15.93
CA ILE A 283 -4.37 17.02 -14.67
C ILE A 283 -3.03 17.66 -15.01
N LEU A 284 -2.93 18.97 -14.84
CA LEU A 284 -1.66 19.69 -14.91
C LEU A 284 -1.09 19.83 -13.50
N SER A 285 0.10 19.28 -13.28
CA SER A 285 0.83 19.49 -12.04
C SER A 285 1.50 20.88 -12.03
N ASP A 286 2.03 21.29 -10.88
CA ASP A 286 2.68 22.60 -10.73
C ASP A 286 3.76 22.85 -11.80
N ARG A 287 3.80 24.08 -12.32
CA ARG A 287 4.71 24.53 -13.39
C ARG A 287 4.65 23.74 -14.71
N ALA A 288 3.70 22.82 -14.88
CA ALA A 288 3.46 22.17 -16.16
C ALA A 288 2.83 23.17 -17.15
N SER A 289 3.20 23.08 -18.42
CA SER A 289 2.63 23.92 -19.47
C SER A 289 2.25 23.11 -20.69
N VAL A 290 1.15 23.51 -21.33
CA VAL A 290 0.64 22.87 -22.54
C VAL A 290 0.58 23.90 -23.66
N ASP A 291 1.20 23.59 -24.80
CA ASP A 291 1.06 24.42 -25.99
C ASP A 291 -0.41 24.46 -26.45
N SER A 292 -0.85 25.62 -26.93
CA SER A 292 -2.23 25.85 -27.38
C SER A 292 -2.72 24.92 -28.49
N SER A 293 -1.82 24.35 -29.31
CA SER A 293 -2.21 23.43 -30.38
C SER A 293 -2.21 21.95 -29.97
N ALA A 294 -1.72 21.63 -28.77
CA ALA A 294 -1.74 20.27 -28.25
C ALA A 294 -3.17 19.79 -27.94
N LYS A 295 -3.42 18.50 -28.16
CA LYS A 295 -4.69 17.83 -27.90
C LYS A 295 -4.49 16.76 -26.85
N LEU A 296 -5.00 16.99 -25.66
CA LEU A 296 -4.87 16.08 -24.53
C LEU A 296 -6.25 15.63 -24.06
N ASN A 297 -6.38 14.34 -23.77
CA ASN A 297 -7.58 13.79 -23.14
C ASN A 297 -7.18 12.69 -22.15
N ARG A 298 -7.79 12.71 -20.96
CA ARG A 298 -7.48 11.76 -19.87
C ARG A 298 -5.99 11.66 -19.59
N CYS A 299 -5.34 12.79 -19.36
CA CYS A 299 -3.89 12.86 -19.21
C CYS A 299 -3.46 13.42 -17.86
N VAL A 300 -2.36 12.91 -17.31
CA VAL A 300 -1.66 13.51 -16.17
C VAL A 300 -0.31 14.04 -16.64
N ILE A 301 -0.06 15.32 -16.44
CA ILE A 301 1.18 15.98 -16.84
C ILE A 301 1.96 16.29 -15.57
N TRP A 302 3.17 15.75 -15.46
CA TRP A 302 4.02 15.93 -14.29
C TRP A 302 4.56 17.35 -14.15
N GLU A 303 5.01 17.64 -12.94
CA GLU A 303 5.54 18.94 -12.55
C GLU A 303 6.67 19.41 -13.47
N GLY A 304 6.56 20.64 -13.96
CA GLY A 304 7.56 21.27 -14.83
C GLY A 304 7.63 20.74 -16.28
N GLU A 305 6.78 19.78 -16.66
CA GLU A 305 6.74 19.26 -18.02
C GLU A 305 6.20 20.31 -19.01
N LYS A 306 6.74 20.29 -20.23
CA LYS A 306 6.31 21.17 -21.31
C LYS A 306 5.82 20.33 -22.48
N ILE A 307 4.50 20.35 -22.70
CA ILE A 307 3.90 19.60 -23.79
C ILE A 307 4.15 20.34 -25.10
N PRO A 308 4.79 19.70 -26.10
CA PRO A 308 5.15 20.36 -27.35
C PRO A 308 3.91 20.67 -28.20
N SER A 309 4.07 21.62 -29.12
CA SER A 309 3.05 21.97 -30.11
C SER A 309 2.62 20.73 -30.90
N ASP A 310 1.33 20.67 -31.23
CA ASP A 310 0.67 19.62 -32.01
C ASP A 310 0.74 18.20 -31.40
N PHE A 311 1.19 18.07 -30.15
CA PHE A 311 1.20 16.79 -29.45
C PHE A 311 -0.23 16.27 -29.23
N VAL A 312 -0.41 14.97 -29.42
CA VAL A 312 -1.68 14.29 -29.16
C VAL A 312 -1.46 13.21 -28.09
N GLY A 313 -2.11 13.39 -26.94
CA GLY A 313 -2.07 12.45 -25.82
C GLY A 313 -3.47 11.98 -25.46
N GLU A 314 -3.65 10.67 -25.37
CA GLU A 314 -4.91 10.02 -24.99
C GLU A 314 -4.63 9.00 -23.89
N SER A 315 -5.33 9.11 -22.76
CA SER A 315 -5.30 8.13 -21.67
C SER A 315 -3.88 7.76 -21.23
N GLY A 316 -3.14 8.71 -20.65
CA GLY A 316 -1.74 8.48 -20.28
C GLY A 316 -1.11 9.52 -19.35
N VAL A 317 0.17 9.34 -19.08
CA VAL A 317 0.95 10.20 -18.20
C VAL A 317 2.13 10.77 -18.97
N TYR A 318 2.30 12.09 -18.98
CA TYR A 318 3.49 12.74 -19.53
C TYR A 318 4.47 13.05 -18.39
N ALA A 319 5.64 12.42 -18.43
CA ALA A 319 6.63 12.46 -17.36
C ALA A 319 8.04 12.18 -17.88
N GLY A 320 9.03 12.92 -17.42
CA GLY A 320 10.42 12.78 -17.85
C GLY A 320 10.61 13.06 -19.35
N GLY A 321 9.82 13.98 -19.92
CA GLY A 321 9.83 14.27 -21.36
C GLY A 321 9.27 13.16 -22.26
N VAL A 322 8.61 12.14 -21.71
CA VAL A 322 7.98 11.06 -22.47
C VAL A 322 6.51 10.86 -22.10
N PHE A 323 5.71 10.45 -23.07
CA PHE A 323 4.32 10.07 -22.84
C PHE A 323 4.21 8.56 -22.59
N VAL A 324 3.60 8.19 -21.47
CA VAL A 324 3.34 6.82 -21.04
C VAL A 324 1.86 6.53 -21.25
N PRO A 325 1.49 5.79 -22.32
CA PRO A 325 0.10 5.39 -22.52
C PRO A 325 -0.32 4.41 -21.42
N CYS A 326 -1.54 4.59 -20.91
CA CYS A 326 -2.13 3.75 -19.88
C CYS A 326 -3.28 2.96 -20.50
N SER A 327 -3.05 1.69 -20.81
CA SER A 327 -4.12 0.80 -21.28
C SER A 327 -4.99 0.38 -20.09
N GLU A 328 -6.30 0.64 -20.17
CA GLU A 328 -7.30 0.05 -19.26
C GLU A 328 -7.54 -1.43 -19.63
N ASN A 329 -6.50 -2.26 -19.61
CA ASN A 329 -6.72 -3.70 -19.61
C ASN A 329 -6.97 -4.12 -18.17
N LEU A 330 -8.25 -4.07 -17.76
CA LEU A 330 -8.74 -4.91 -16.68
C LEU A 330 -8.78 -6.35 -17.22
N SER A 331 -7.68 -7.07 -17.12
CA SER A 331 -7.63 -8.52 -17.34
C SER A 331 -7.60 -9.26 -16.03
#